data_AF-A0A061RXH0-F1
#
_entry.id   AF-A0A061RXH0-F1
#
_cell.length_a   1.000
_cell.length_b   1.000
_cell.length_c   1.000
_cell.angle_alpha   90.00
_cell.angle_beta   90.00
_cell.angle_gamma   90.00
#
_symmetry.space_group_name_H-M   'P 1'
#
loop_
_entity.id
_entity.type
_entity.pdbx_description
1 polymer ?
#
loop_
_entity_poly.entity_id
_entity_poly.type
_entity_poly.pdbx_seq_one_letter_code
_entity_poly.pdbx_strand_id
1 'polypeptide(L)'
;VLAVYRQIASGQLEHCPCQLPEGVVLGRAAARHVTRFVFKSSALGKGGPAMLKWIIDMLDRTKQVPGTRAKAVRALGMVVEADTRLLARSEVKLGMNRSLHDESISVREAAVDVLGKHIGNNTELAMSFFDLIGQASTDAG
;
A
#
# COMPACT_ATOMS: atom_id res chain seq x y z
N VAL A 1 21.52 -4.22 -10.82
CA VAL A 1 22.43 -3.73 -9.75
C VAL A 1 23.58 -2.90 -10.32
N LEU A 2 24.40 -3.45 -11.23
CA LEU A 2 25.51 -2.73 -11.88
C LEU A 2 25.09 -1.45 -12.64
N ALA A 3 23.91 -1.45 -13.28
CA ALA A 3 23.37 -0.26 -13.96
C ALA A 3 23.00 0.88 -13.00
N VAL A 4 22.48 0.54 -11.82
CA VAL A 4 22.13 1.51 -10.76
C VAL A 4 23.42 2.05 -10.12
N TYR A 5 24.42 1.19 -9.89
CA TYR A 5 25.73 1.62 -9.42
C TYR A 5 26.43 2.56 -10.41
N ARG A 6 26.35 2.29 -11.72
CA ARG A 6 26.85 3.22 -12.75
C ARG A 6 26.08 4.54 -12.81
N GLN A 7 24.76 4.52 -12.66
CA GLN A 7 23.95 5.75 -12.63
C GLN A 7 24.18 6.60 -11.37
N ILE A 8 24.53 5.96 -10.24
CA ILE A 8 24.95 6.65 -9.02
C ILE A 8 26.37 7.21 -9.20
N ALA A 9 27.29 6.46 -9.80
CA ALA A 9 28.66 6.89 -10.06
C ALA A 9 28.78 7.95 -11.16
N SER A 10 27.85 8.03 -12.12
CA SER A 10 27.85 9.00 -13.22
C SER A 10 27.25 10.36 -12.85
N GLY A 11 26.79 10.56 -11.61
CA GLY A 11 26.22 11.84 -11.16
C GLY A 11 24.89 12.24 -11.82
N GLN A 12 24.25 11.35 -12.57
CA GLN A 12 23.01 11.63 -13.31
C GLN A 12 21.73 11.60 -12.47
N LEU A 13 21.84 11.34 -11.16
CA LEU A 13 20.75 11.55 -10.22
C LEU A 13 20.94 12.94 -9.62
N GLU A 14 20.22 13.93 -10.15
CA GLU A 14 20.35 15.37 -9.84
C GLU A 14 20.15 15.76 -8.36
N HIS A 15 19.92 14.81 -7.44
CA HIS A 15 19.88 15.01 -6.00
C HIS A 15 20.26 13.73 -5.25
N CYS A 16 21.54 13.33 -5.30
CA CYS A 16 22.08 12.38 -4.34
C CYS A 16 22.77 13.18 -3.21
N PRO A 17 22.20 13.28 -1.99
CA PRO A 17 22.78 14.07 -0.90
C PRO A 17 24.04 13.46 -0.29
N CYS A 18 24.55 12.35 -0.84
CA CYS A 18 25.73 11.67 -0.37
C CYS A 18 26.75 11.50 -1.50
N GLN A 19 27.56 12.53 -1.75
CA GLN A 19 28.89 12.31 -2.31
C GLN A 19 29.65 11.46 -1.27
N LEU A 20 29.77 10.15 -1.54
CA LEU A 20 30.50 9.24 -0.66
C LEU A 20 31.96 9.20 -1.13
N PRO A 21 32.92 9.75 -0.38
CA PRO A 21 34.34 9.63 -0.72
C PRO A 21 34.80 8.18 -0.68
N GLU A 22 35.79 7.84 -1.51
CA GLU A 22 36.39 6.50 -1.55
C GLU A 22 36.95 6.12 -0.17
N GLY A 23 36.53 4.97 0.37
CA GLY A 23 37.02 4.45 1.66
C GLY A 23 36.13 4.70 2.88
N VAL A 24 34.90 5.21 2.73
CA VAL A 24 33.99 5.44 3.87
C VAL A 24 33.46 4.13 4.47
N VAL A 25 33.71 3.95 5.78
CA VAL A 25 32.98 2.98 6.61
C VAL A 25 31.56 3.51 6.84
N LEU A 26 30.59 2.93 6.16
CA LEU A 26 29.18 3.31 6.30
C LEU A 26 28.63 2.86 7.65
N GLY A 27 28.38 3.83 8.55
CA GLY A 27 27.58 3.58 9.76
C GLY A 27 26.17 3.09 9.43
N ARG A 28 25.53 2.36 10.35
CA ARG A 28 24.20 1.72 10.15
C ARG A 28 23.14 2.69 9.62
N ALA A 29 23.11 3.93 10.12
CA ALA A 29 22.14 4.94 9.70
C ALA A 29 22.36 5.36 8.23
N ALA A 30 23.61 5.64 7.84
CA ALA A 30 23.97 5.98 6.47
C ALA A 30 23.70 4.82 5.50
N ALA A 31 24.06 3.59 5.90
CA ALA A 31 23.76 2.38 5.13
C ALA A 31 22.26 2.24 4.84
N ARG A 32 21.38 2.45 5.84
CA ARG A 32 19.92 2.42 5.64
C ARG A 32 19.44 3.45 4.63
N HIS A 33 19.99 4.66 4.62
CA HIS A 33 19.63 5.69 3.65
C HIS A 33 20.04 5.30 2.24
N VAL A 34 21.27 4.82 2.05
CA VAL A 34 21.76 4.35 0.75
C VAL A 34 20.93 3.17 0.25
N THR A 35 20.68 2.16 1.09
CA THR A 35 19.85 1.00 0.72
C THR A 35 18.44 1.43 0.33
N ARG A 36 17.81 2.35 1.07
CA ARG A 36 16.47 2.87 0.73
C ARG A 36 16.49 3.64 -0.58
N PHE A 37 17.50 4.46 -0.81
CA PHE A 37 17.63 5.23 -2.05
C PHE A 37 17.83 4.32 -3.26
N VAL A 38 18.78 3.37 -3.18
CA VAL A 38 19.01 2.36 -4.23
C VAL A 38 17.75 1.54 -4.50
N PHE A 39 17.04 1.12 -3.45
CA PHE A 39 15.80 0.38 -3.59
C PHE A 39 14.72 1.21 -4.30
N LYS A 40 14.48 2.46 -3.87
CA LYS A 40 13.52 3.37 -4.53
C LYS A 40 13.84 3.60 -6.01
N SER A 41 15.12 3.64 -6.36
CA SER A 41 15.58 3.82 -7.75
C SER A 41 15.54 2.53 -8.58
N SER A 42 15.41 1.36 -7.94
CA SER A 42 15.32 0.07 -8.62
C SER A 42 13.98 -0.12 -9.33
N ALA A 43 13.92 -1.07 -10.27
CA ALA A 43 12.68 -1.42 -10.97
C ALA A 43 11.56 -1.85 -10.02
N LEU A 44 11.90 -2.60 -8.97
CA LEU A 44 10.94 -3.03 -7.96
C LEU A 44 10.42 -1.86 -7.12
N GLY A 45 11.29 -0.95 -6.69
CA GLY A 45 10.89 0.23 -5.91
C GLY A 45 9.97 1.18 -6.68
N LYS A 46 10.20 1.33 -7.99
CA LYS A 46 9.33 2.11 -8.88
C LYS A 46 8.00 1.43 -9.19
N GLY A 47 7.91 0.11 -9.05
CA GLY A 47 6.72 -0.68 -9.36
C GLY A 47 5.59 -0.61 -8.32
N GLY A 48 5.86 -0.10 -7.12
CA GLY A 48 4.88 -0.06 -6.02
C GLY A 48 3.51 0.53 -6.38
N PRO A 49 3.44 1.73 -7.00
CA PRO A 49 2.17 2.32 -7.41
C PRO A 49 1.39 1.47 -8.42
N ALA A 50 2.07 0.81 -9.37
CA ALA A 50 1.43 -0.07 -10.34
C ALA A 50 0.86 -1.32 -9.67
N MET A 51 1.60 -1.90 -8.72
CA MET A 51 1.14 -3.08 -7.97
C MET A 51 -0.06 -2.76 -7.09
N LEU A 52 -0.07 -1.61 -6.41
CA LEU A 52 -1.25 -1.15 -5.66
C LEU A 52 -2.45 -0.95 -6.59
N LYS A 53 -2.24 -0.35 -7.76
CA LYS A 53 -3.31 -0.20 -8.76
C LYS A 53 -3.88 -1.55 -9.18
N TRP A 54 -3.05 -2.57 -9.44
CA TRP A 54 -3.52 -3.90 -9.79
C TRP A 54 -4.35 -4.55 -8.68
N ILE A 55 -3.95 -4.38 -7.41
CA ILE A 55 -4.74 -4.88 -6.27
C ILE A 55 -6.12 -4.21 -6.24
N ILE A 56 -6.18 -2.89 -6.43
CA ILE A 56 -7.45 -2.15 -6.46
C ILE A 56 -8.31 -2.58 -7.66
N ASP A 57 -7.70 -2.76 -8.84
CA ASP A 57 -8.40 -3.21 -10.04
C ASP A 57 -8.98 -4.64 -9.88
N MET A 58 -8.36 -5.49 -9.05
CA MET A 58 -8.88 -6.82 -8.68
C MET A 58 -10.12 -6.77 -7.77
N LEU A 59 -10.43 -5.62 -7.17
CA LEU A 59 -11.67 -5.44 -6.38
C LEU A 59 -12.90 -5.23 -7.28
N ASP A 60 -12.72 -5.07 -8.58
CA ASP A 60 -13.81 -4.84 -9.53
C ASP A 60 -14.69 -6.09 -9.69
N ARG A 61 -15.94 -5.99 -9.23
CA ARG A 61 -16.96 -7.05 -9.33
C ARG A 61 -17.26 -7.51 -10.75
N THR A 62 -17.02 -6.67 -11.75
CA THR A 62 -17.25 -7.01 -13.17
C THR A 62 -16.14 -7.88 -13.76
N LYS A 63 -14.96 -7.87 -13.13
CA LYS A 63 -13.74 -8.51 -13.67
C LYS A 63 -13.34 -9.77 -12.92
N GLN A 64 -13.77 -9.94 -11.68
CA GLN A 64 -13.25 -10.98 -10.79
C GLN A 64 -14.36 -11.72 -10.04
N VAL A 65 -14.17 -13.02 -9.84
CA VAL A 65 -15.04 -13.86 -8.99
C VAL A 65 -14.90 -13.50 -7.50
N PRO A 66 -15.94 -13.72 -6.66
CA PRO A 66 -15.95 -13.27 -5.26
C PRO A 66 -14.73 -13.70 -4.43
N GLY A 67 -14.28 -14.95 -4.58
CA GLY A 67 -13.13 -15.46 -3.84
C GLY A 67 -11.81 -14.74 -4.18
N THR A 68 -11.63 -14.28 -5.42
CA THR A 68 -10.46 -13.48 -5.81
C THR A 68 -10.55 -12.07 -5.22
N ARG A 69 -11.75 -11.47 -5.22
CA ARG A 69 -11.97 -10.16 -4.60
C ARG A 69 -11.69 -10.17 -3.10
N ALA A 70 -12.17 -11.17 -2.38
CA ALA A 70 -11.90 -11.31 -0.94
C ALA A 70 -10.40 -11.43 -0.65
N LYS A 71 -9.67 -12.20 -1.47
CA LYS A 71 -8.20 -12.28 -1.39
C LYS A 71 -7.52 -10.95 -1.70
N ALA A 72 -8.01 -10.20 -2.70
CA ALA A 72 -7.49 -8.89 -3.03
C ALA A 72 -7.72 -7.87 -1.90
N VAL A 73 -8.88 -7.89 -1.24
CA VAL A 73 -9.14 -7.07 -0.03
C VAL A 73 -8.15 -7.40 1.08
N ARG A 74 -7.91 -8.69 1.36
CA ARG A 74 -6.92 -9.11 2.37
C ARG A 74 -5.49 -8.70 1.98
N ALA A 75 -5.13 -8.84 0.71
CA ALA A 75 -3.83 -8.40 0.20
C ALA A 75 -3.67 -6.87 0.35
N LEU A 76 -4.72 -6.10 0.07
CA LEU A 76 -4.74 -4.66 0.32
C LEU A 76 -4.55 -4.36 1.81
N GLY A 77 -5.19 -5.12 2.69
CA GLY A 77 -4.99 -5.03 4.14
C GLY A 77 -3.53 -5.19 4.56
N MET A 78 -2.83 -6.20 4.05
CA MET A 78 -1.40 -6.39 4.33
C MET A 78 -0.54 -5.20 3.87
N VAL A 79 -0.90 -4.57 2.76
CA VAL A 79 -0.20 -3.37 2.27
C VAL A 79 -0.51 -2.16 3.14
N VAL A 80 -1.76 -2.02 3.60
CA VAL A 80 -2.20 -0.96 4.52
C VAL A 80 -1.55 -1.11 5.91
N GLU A 81 -1.31 -2.34 6.36
CA GLU A 81 -0.61 -2.60 7.62
C GLU A 81 0.82 -2.02 7.60
N ALA A 82 1.49 -2.05 6.45
CA ALA A 82 2.79 -1.43 6.27
C ALA A 82 2.75 0.10 6.17
N ASP A 83 1.65 0.67 5.64
CA ASP A 83 1.43 2.12 5.56
C ASP A 83 -0.08 2.48 5.61
N THR A 84 -0.54 2.87 6.80
CA THR A 84 -1.96 3.20 7.04
C THR A 84 -2.42 4.46 6.30
N ARG A 85 -1.50 5.30 5.82
CA ARG A 85 -1.82 6.49 5.03
C ARG A 85 -2.43 6.13 3.69
N LEU A 86 -2.23 4.90 3.21
CA LEU A 86 -2.84 4.42 1.98
C LEU A 86 -4.37 4.41 2.04
N LEU A 87 -4.97 4.18 3.21
CA LEU A 87 -6.43 4.28 3.40
C LEU A 87 -6.95 5.71 3.23
N ALA A 88 -6.10 6.74 3.27
CA ALA A 88 -6.52 8.11 2.99
C ALA A 88 -6.67 8.39 1.48
N ARG A 89 -6.05 7.58 0.61
CA ARG A 89 -6.07 7.77 -0.85
C ARG A 89 -7.45 7.46 -1.41
N SER A 90 -7.94 8.30 -2.33
CA SER A 90 -9.30 8.22 -2.87
C SER A 90 -9.58 6.89 -3.58
N GLU A 91 -8.62 6.37 -4.34
CA GLU A 91 -8.75 5.09 -5.04
C GLU A 91 -8.89 3.90 -4.07
N VAL A 92 -8.16 3.93 -2.95
CA VAL A 92 -8.23 2.88 -1.92
C VAL A 92 -9.53 3.00 -1.14
N LYS A 93 -9.92 4.22 -0.72
CA LYS A 93 -11.21 4.48 -0.04
C LYS A 93 -12.39 4.00 -0.87
N LEU A 94 -12.40 4.32 -2.17
CA LEU A 94 -13.46 3.90 -3.07
C LEU A 94 -13.53 2.38 -3.22
N GLY A 95 -12.37 1.72 -3.36
CA GLY A 95 -12.28 0.26 -3.39
C GLY A 95 -12.83 -0.38 -2.13
N MET A 96 -12.41 0.11 -0.95
CA MET A 96 -12.88 -0.38 0.34
C MET A 96 -14.37 -0.16 0.56
N ASN A 97 -14.89 1.02 0.20
CA ASN A 97 -16.33 1.29 0.30
C ASN A 97 -17.16 0.33 -0.58
N ARG A 98 -16.69 0.05 -1.80
CA ARG A 98 -17.33 -0.95 -2.67
C ARG A 98 -17.27 -2.35 -2.07
N SER A 99 -16.15 -2.72 -1.44
CA SER A 99 -15.99 -4.02 -0.79
C SER A 99 -16.90 -4.20 0.44
N LEU A 100 -17.18 -3.14 1.19
CA LEU A 100 -18.16 -3.16 2.28
C LEU A 100 -19.60 -3.39 1.80
N HIS A 101 -19.91 -3.00 0.56
CA HIS A 101 -21.22 -3.17 -0.08
C HIS A 101 -21.20 -4.27 -1.15
N ASP A 102 -20.24 -5.20 -1.08
CA ASP A 102 -20.15 -6.31 -2.05
C ASP A 102 -21.26 -7.33 -1.78
N GLU A 103 -21.80 -7.95 -2.83
CA GLU A 103 -22.85 -8.97 -2.72
C GLU A 103 -22.37 -10.22 -1.95
N SER A 104 -21.06 -10.50 -1.98
CA SER A 104 -20.46 -11.63 -1.29
C SER A 104 -20.11 -11.29 0.16
N ILE A 105 -20.67 -12.07 1.09
CA ILE A 105 -20.33 -12.03 2.53
C ILE A 105 -18.82 -12.08 2.74
N SER A 106 -18.12 -13.02 2.08
CA SER A 106 -16.67 -13.19 2.25
C SER A 106 -15.84 -11.94 1.90
N VAL A 107 -16.34 -11.09 1.00
CA VAL A 107 -15.68 -9.84 0.61
C VAL A 107 -15.98 -8.76 1.65
N ARG A 108 -17.23 -8.66 2.11
CA ARG A 108 -17.65 -7.73 3.17
C ARG A 108 -16.92 -8.01 4.48
N GLU A 109 -16.88 -9.27 4.91
CA GLU A 109 -16.12 -9.71 6.09
C GLU A 109 -14.64 -9.33 5.99
N ALA A 110 -14.01 -9.59 4.83
CA ALA A 110 -12.62 -9.23 4.60
C ALA A 110 -12.41 -7.70 4.68
N ALA A 111 -13.37 -6.91 4.20
CA ALA A 111 -13.28 -5.45 4.26
C ALA A 111 -13.41 -4.91 5.69
N VAL A 112 -14.36 -5.46 6.46
CA VAL A 112 -14.55 -5.11 7.88
C VAL A 112 -13.32 -5.51 8.71
N ASP A 113 -12.77 -6.70 8.50
CA ASP A 113 -11.55 -7.17 9.20
C ASP A 113 -10.36 -6.22 8.95
N VAL A 114 -10.15 -5.81 7.69
CA VAL A 114 -9.08 -4.86 7.34
C VAL A 114 -9.30 -3.50 8.00
N LEU A 115 -10.52 -2.95 7.93
CA LEU A 115 -10.80 -1.64 8.51
C LEU A 115 -10.72 -1.66 10.03
N GLY A 116 -11.30 -2.68 10.68
CA GLY A 116 -11.30 -2.84 12.13
C GLY A 116 -9.90 -2.87 12.73
N LYS A 117 -8.95 -3.51 12.04
CA LYS A 117 -7.54 -3.57 12.47
C LYS A 117 -6.82 -2.22 12.43
N HIS A 118 -7.18 -1.32 11.52
CA HIS A 118 -6.39 -0.11 11.26
C HIS A 118 -7.04 1.20 11.72
N ILE A 119 -8.36 1.21 11.89
CA ILE A 119 -9.12 2.40 12.27
C ILE A 119 -8.75 2.95 13.65
N GLY A 120 -8.36 2.08 14.60
CA GLY A 120 -7.95 2.51 15.94
C GLY A 120 -6.70 3.40 15.97
N ASN A 121 -5.88 3.38 14.92
CA ASN A 121 -4.60 4.10 14.87
C ASN A 121 -4.73 5.53 14.29
N ASN A 122 -5.89 5.90 13.73
CA ASN A 122 -6.09 7.23 13.15
C ASN A 122 -7.56 7.66 13.27
N THR A 123 -7.84 8.60 14.17
CA THR A 123 -9.18 9.12 14.47
C THR A 123 -9.85 9.76 13.26
N GLU A 124 -9.10 10.42 12.37
CA GLU A 124 -9.66 11.03 11.16
C GLU A 124 -10.15 9.98 10.16
N LEU A 125 -9.36 8.91 9.99
CA LEU A 125 -9.79 7.75 9.19
C LEU A 125 -11.01 7.08 9.83
N ALA A 126 -11.02 6.92 11.16
CA ALA A 126 -12.14 6.36 11.90
C ALA A 126 -13.44 7.11 11.60
N MET A 127 -13.44 8.44 11.69
CA MET A 127 -14.60 9.26 11.39
C MET A 127 -15.05 9.09 9.94
N SER A 128 -14.11 8.98 8.99
CA SER A 128 -14.45 8.83 7.57
C SER A 128 -15.09 7.48 7.20
N PHE A 129 -14.82 6.43 7.98
CA PHE A 129 -15.37 5.09 7.78
C PHE A 129 -16.49 4.75 8.78
N PHE A 130 -16.78 5.62 9.74
CA PHE A 130 -17.74 5.34 10.82
C PHE A 130 -19.13 5.01 10.28
N ASP A 131 -19.66 5.84 9.39
CA ASP A 131 -20.98 5.62 8.78
C ASP A 131 -21.01 4.33 7.96
N LEU A 132 -19.92 4.02 7.25
CA LEU A 132 -19.78 2.83 6.43
C LEU A 132 -19.74 1.55 7.28
N ILE A 133 -19.06 1.59 8.43
CA ILE A 133 -19.03 0.48 9.38
C ILE A 133 -20.36 0.34 10.10
N GLY A 134 -21.01 1.45 10.44
CA GLY A 134 -22.36 1.45 11.00
C GLY A 134 -23.34 0.73 10.07
N GLN A 135 -23.29 1.03 8.77
CA GLN A 135 -24.08 0.31 7.76
C GLN A 135 -23.71 -1.17 7.68
N ALA A 136 -22.41 -1.50 7.64
CA ALA A 136 -21.95 -2.88 7.64
C ALA A 136 -22.34 -3.65 8.92
N SER A 137 -22.52 -2.97 10.06
CA SER A 137 -22.97 -3.62 11.31
C SER A 137 -24.44 -4.07 11.27
N THR A 138 -25.22 -3.53 10.35
CA THR A 138 -26.61 -3.96 10.09
C THR A 138 -26.70 -5.06 9.04
N ASP A 139 -25.56 -5.54 8.53
CA ASP A 139 -25.53 -6.62 7.57
C ASP A 139 -26.06 -7.92 8.18
N ALA A 140 -26.82 -8.67 7.39
CA ALA A 140 -27.47 -9.90 7.83
C ALA A 140 -26.56 -11.14 7.76
N GLY A 141 -25.35 -11.02 7.18
CA GLY A 141 -24.46 -12.15 6.91
C GLY A 141 -22.98 -11.82 7.02
#